data_AF-A0A2S8J2F3-F1
#
_entry.id   AF-A0A2S8J2F3-F1
#
_cell.length_a   1.000
_cell.length_b   1.000
_cell.length_c   1.000
_cell.angle_alpha   90.00
_cell.angle_beta   90.00
_cell.angle_gamma   90.00
#
_symmetry.space_group_name_H-M   'P 1'
#
loop_
_entity.id
_entity.type
_entity.pdbx_description
1 polymer ?
#
loop_
_entity_poly.entity_id
_entity_poly.type
_entity_poly.pdbx_seq_one_letter_code
_entity_poly.pdbx_strand_id
1 'polypeptide(L)' 'MGLFTDGKGRLELVVNPDIISGRAVYRPVDDSPAVEPVETPKQRARRELKKRMTEERERKKKTGDAPTEKG' A
#
# COMPACT_ATOMS: atom_id res chain seq x y z
N MET A 1 5.09 11.32 -16.88
CA MET A 1 3.69 11.78 -16.81
C MET A 1 3.53 12.56 -15.52
N GLY A 2 3.49 13.89 -15.61
CA GLY A 2 3.45 14.77 -14.43
C GLY A 2 2.07 14.74 -13.77
N LEU A 3 2.04 14.75 -12.45
CA LEU A 3 0.81 14.90 -11.67
C LEU A 3 0.34 16.36 -11.86
N PHE A 4 -0.85 16.55 -12.44
CA PHE A 4 -1.46 17.87 -12.55
C PHE A 4 -1.88 18.31 -11.14
N THR A 5 -1.32 19.42 -10.67
CA THR A 5 -1.59 19.96 -9.34
C THR A 5 -2.08 21.39 -9.44
N ASP A 6 -3.01 21.78 -8.57
CA ASP A 6 -3.54 23.13 -8.50
C ASP A 6 -2.47 24.12 -8.04
N GLY A 7 -2.77 25.42 -8.11
CA GLY A 7 -1.89 26.47 -7.58
C GLY A 7 -1.59 26.36 -6.08
N LYS A 8 -2.15 25.36 -5.37
CA LYS A 8 -1.94 25.04 -3.95
C LYS A 8 -1.28 23.65 -3.76
N GLY A 9 -0.84 23.00 -4.84
CA GLY A 9 -0.16 21.71 -4.82
C GLY A 9 -1.06 20.49 -4.60
N ARG A 10 -2.39 20.64 -4.63
CA ARG A 10 -3.34 19.52 -4.55
C ARG A 10 -3.53 18.92 -5.92
N LEU A 11 -3.77 17.61 -5.99
CA LEU A 11 -4.07 16.97 -7.28
C LEU A 11 -5.29 17.62 -7.92
N GLU A 12 -5.13 18.12 -9.14
CA GLU A 12 -6.24 18.61 -9.94
C GLU A 12 -6.95 17.42 -10.59
N LEU A 13 -8.26 17.35 -10.36
CA LEU A 13 -9.10 16.38 -11.05
C LEU A 13 -9.31 16.87 -12.49
N VAL A 14 -8.49 16.37 -13.41
CA VAL A 14 -8.69 16.60 -14.84
C VAL A 14 -9.75 15.61 -15.34
N VAL A 15 -10.95 16.11 -15.59
CA VAL A 15 -12.03 15.31 -16.20
C VAL A 15 -11.82 15.27 -17.71
N ASN A 16 -11.84 14.08 -18.30
CA ASN A 16 -11.74 13.94 -19.75
C ASN A 16 -13.00 14.56 -20.42
N PRO A 17 -12.85 15.48 -21.39
CA PRO A 17 -13.99 16.13 -22.06
C PRO A 17 -14.95 15.15 -22.75
N ASP A 18 -14.49 13.95 -23.14
CA ASP A 18 -15.36 12.91 -23.70
C ASP A 18 -16.36 12.37 -22.66
N ILE A 19 -16.01 12.40 -21.36
CA ILE A 19 -16.93 12.05 -20.27
C ILE A 19 -18.04 13.08 -20.17
N ILE A 20 -17.69 14.37 -20.25
CA ILE A 20 -18.65 15.48 -20.16
C ILE A 20 -19.56 15.51 -21.39
N SER A 21 -19.01 15.27 -22.57
CA SER A 21 -19.75 15.27 -23.84
C SER A 21 -20.56 13.99 -24.11
N GLY A 22 -20.57 13.04 -23.17
CA GLY A 22 -21.29 11.77 -23.29
C GLY A 22 -20.72 10.82 -24.36
N ARG A 23 -19.50 11.09 -24.85
CA ARG A 23 -18.80 10.29 -25.87
C ARG A 23 -17.95 9.18 -25.27
N ALA A 24 -17.66 9.24 -23.97
CA ALA A 24 -16.93 8.21 -23.26
C ALA A 24 -17.72 6.90 -23.27
N VAL A 25 -17.18 5.88 -23.94
CA VAL A 25 -17.73 4.53 -23.92
C VAL A 25 -17.07 3.77 -22.78
N TYR A 26 -17.86 3.31 -21.81
CA TYR A 26 -17.40 2.39 -20.78
C TYR A 26 -16.93 1.09 -21.45
N ARG A 27 -15.67 0.72 -21.24
CA ARG A 27 -15.18 -0.62 -21.54
C ARG A 27 -14.99 -1.35 -20.21
N PRO A 28 -15.65 -2.50 -20.01
CA PRO A 28 -15.31 -3.34 -18.88
C PRO A 28 -13.83 -3.69 -19.02
N VAL A 29 -13.06 -3.44 -17.95
CA VAL A 29 -11.75 -4.07 -17.83
C VAL A 29 -12.07 -5.55 -17.70
N ASP A 30 -11.64 -6.37 -18.67
CA ASP A 30 -11.75 -7.81 -18.54
C ASP A 30 -11.27 -8.20 -17.14
N ASP A 31 -12.03 -9.04 -16.44
CA ASP A 31 -11.63 -9.70 -15.18
C ASP A 31 -10.46 -10.67 -15.44
N SER A 32 -9.41 -10.19 -16.11
CA SER A 32 -8.10 -10.80 -16.06
C SER A 32 -7.75 -10.88 -14.58
N PRO A 33 -7.47 -12.07 -14.04
CA PRO A 33 -7.09 -12.21 -12.65
C PRO A 33 -5.98 -11.22 -12.41
N ALA A 34 -6.15 -10.36 -11.40
CA ALA A 34 -5.11 -9.44 -10.98
C ALA A 34 -3.84 -10.26 -10.86
N VAL A 35 -2.90 -10.06 -11.79
CA VAL A 35 -1.66 -10.83 -11.83
C VAL A 35 -1.03 -10.59 -10.47
N GLU A 36 -0.99 -11.65 -9.63
CA GLU A 36 -0.35 -11.52 -8.33
C GLU A 36 1.04 -10.96 -8.59
N PRO A 37 1.38 -9.80 -8.00
CA PRO A 37 2.65 -9.18 -8.30
C PRO A 37 3.74 -10.16 -7.88
N VAL A 38 4.48 -10.68 -8.87
CA VAL A 38 5.57 -11.62 -8.63
C VAL A 38 6.60 -10.90 -7.76
N GLU A 39 6.68 -11.29 -6.48
CA GLU A 39 7.61 -10.68 -5.55
C GLU A 39 9.04 -10.84 -6.06
N THR A 40 9.73 -9.72 -6.26
CA THR A 40 11.16 -9.75 -6.57
C THR A 40 11.94 -10.36 -5.40
N PRO A 41 13.13 -10.96 -5.63
CA PRO A 41 13.96 -11.51 -4.55
C PRO A 41 14.24 -10.49 -3.42
N LYS A 42 14.37 -9.20 -3.77
CA LYS A 42 14.57 -8.10 -2.81
C LYS A 42 13.34 -7.83 -1.94
N GLN A 43 12.14 -7.92 -2.51
CA GLN A 43 10.89 -7.77 -1.76
C GLN A 43 10.68 -8.94 -0.79
N ARG A 44 10.97 -10.17 -1.23
CA ARG A 44 10.92 -11.36 -0.38
C ARG A 44 11.86 -11.25 0.82
N ALA A 45 13.11 -10.86 0.59
CA ALA A 45 14.09 -10.67 1.67
C ALA A 45 13.64 -9.60 2.69
N ARG A 46 13.05 -8.50 2.22
CA ARG A 46 12.51 -7.44 3.10
C ARG A 46 11.33 -7.93 3.94
N ARG A 47 10.44 -8.73 3.35
CA ARG A 47 9.28 -9.33 4.03
C ARG A 47 9.74 -10.29 5.13
N GLU A 48 10.70 -11.15 4.85
CA GLU A 48 11.27 -12.08 5.84
C GLU A 48 11.95 -11.35 6.99
N LEU A 49 12.76 -10.34 6.71
CA LEU A 49 13.41 -9.52 7.75
C LEU A 49 12.37 -8.85 8.66
N LYS A 50 11.33 -8.26 8.06
CA LYS A 50 10.24 -7.62 8.82
C LYS A 50 9.49 -8.63 9.68
N LYS A 51 9.25 -9.84 9.17
CA LYS A 51 8.60 -10.93 9.92
C LYS A 51 9.44 -11.33 11.15
N ARG A 52 10.74 -11.59 10.97
CA ARG A 52 11.65 -11.96 12.07
C ARG A 52 11.72 -10.88 13.16
N MET A 53 11.85 -9.61 12.79
CA MET A 53 11.86 -8.52 13.78
C MET A 53 10.53 -8.38 14.54
N THR A 54 9.41 -8.66 13.87
CA THR A 54 8.09 -8.60 14.50
C THR A 54 7.92 -9.74 15.51
N GLU A 55 8.29 -10.96 15.14
CA GLU A 55 8.27 -12.12 16.03
C GLU A 55 9.20 -11.93 17.24
N GLU A 56 10.39 -11.33 17.05
CA GLU A 56 11.30 -11.02 18.16
C GLU A 56 10.70 -9.97 19.11
N ARG A 57 10.05 -8.93 18.58
CA ARG A 57 9.34 -7.92 19.39
C ARG A 57 8.18 -8.53 20.17
N GLU A 58 7.42 -9.43 19.55
CA GLU A 58 6.33 -10.13 20.23
C GLU A 58 6.83 -11.06 21.33
N ARG A 59 7.93 -11.79 21.09
CA ARG A 59 8.60 -12.58 22.13
C ARG A 59 9.05 -11.71 23.30
N LYS A 60 9.71 -10.58 23.04
CA LYS A 60 10.14 -9.65 24.10
C LYS A 60 8.98 -9.08 24.89
N LYS A 61 7.85 -8.74 24.25
CA LYS A 61 6.63 -8.34 24.94
C LYS A 61 6.06 -9.45 25.82
N LYS A 62 6.09 -10.70 25.35
CA LYS A 62 5.58 -11.85 26.11
C LYS A 62 6.46 -12.19 27.31
N THR A 63 7.76 -11.89 27.26
CA THR A 63 8.71 -12.16 28.35
C THR A 63 9.00 -10.96 29.26
N GLY A 64 8.49 -9.77 28.92
CA GLY A 64 8.87 -8.51 29.57
C GLY A 64 7.67 -7.64 29.92
N ASP A 65 6.80 -8.12 30.81
CA ASP A 65 5.99 -7.29 31.71
C ASP A 65 5.50 -8.15 32.89
N ALA A 66 6.45 -8.62 33.70
CA ALA A 66 6.15 -8.96 35.08
C ALA A 66 6.59 -7.74 35.89
N PRO A 67 5.68 -6.94 36.47
CA PRO A 67 6.08 -5.91 37.40
C PRO A 67 6.76 -6.61 38.59
N THR A 68 8.07 -6.40 38.75
CA THR A 68 8.72 -6.64 40.03
C THR A 68 8.18 -5.63 41.02
N GLU A 69 7.05 -5.92 41.65
CA GLU A 69 6.64 -5.29 42.90
C GLU A 69 7.69 -5.66 43.96
N LYS A 70 8.62 -4.74 44.17
CA LYS A 70 9.31 -4.58 45.45
C LYS A 70 8.93 -3.20 45.97
N GLY A 71 8.09 -3.19 47.00
CA GLY A 71 7.62 -2.00 47.71
C GLY A 71 6.56 -2.40 48.70
#